data_AF-K7KWR0-F1
#
_entry.id   AF-K7KWR0-F1
#
_cell.length_a   1.000
_cell.length_b   1.000
_cell.length_c   1.000
_cell.angle_alpha   90.00
_cell.angle_beta   90.00
_cell.angle_gamma   90.00
#
_symmetry.space_group_name_H-M   'P 1'
#
loop_
_entity.id
_entity.type
_entity.pdbx_description
1 polymer ?
#
loop_
_entity_poly.entity_id
_entity_poly.type
_entity_poly.pdbx_seq_one_letter_code
_entity_poly.pdbx_strand_id
1 'polypeptide(L)'
;MSERGCEPNVATYKSLIKYICKIQQMEKVYELVDEMEKKKGSCLPKVVTYCYLLKSLKEPGEICRVLERMERNGCGMNDDVYNMVLRLYMKWDDGDGVRKTWKEMERNGWGPDRRSYTIMILENFEKGRVKDAVCYLEEMISKGMVLEPRTKKLVSSMNIRLKGRTEK
;
A
#
# COMPACT_ATOMS: atom_id res chain seq x y z
N MET A 1 4.72 3.19 -30.67
CA MET A 1 6.16 2.89 -30.81
C MET A 1 6.36 1.63 -31.67
N SER A 2 5.87 1.65 -32.92
CA SER A 2 6.14 0.55 -33.87
C SER A 2 6.41 1.04 -35.30
N GLU A 3 6.81 2.30 -35.48
CA GLU A 3 7.16 2.84 -36.81
C GLU A 3 8.67 2.84 -37.09
N ARG A 4 9.53 2.39 -36.15
CA ARG A 4 11.01 2.41 -36.33
C ARG A 4 11.75 1.16 -35.87
N GLY A 5 11.06 0.03 -35.63
CA GLY A 5 11.73 -1.24 -35.27
C GLY A 5 12.45 -1.26 -33.91
N CYS A 6 12.39 -0.19 -33.12
CA CYS A 6 12.92 -0.18 -31.75
C CYS A 6 11.85 -0.69 -30.78
N GLU A 7 12.02 -1.90 -30.27
CA GLU A 7 11.14 -2.45 -29.25
C GLU A 7 11.39 -1.81 -27.87
N PRO A 8 10.35 -1.35 -27.16
CA PRO A 8 10.46 -0.92 -25.78
C PRO A 8 11.10 -2.00 -24.89
N ASN A 9 12.14 -1.60 -24.15
CA ASN A 9 12.77 -2.43 -23.11
C ASN A 9 12.22 -2.10 -21.71
N VAL A 10 12.67 -2.81 -20.67
CA VAL A 10 12.28 -2.58 -19.25
C VAL A 10 12.41 -1.12 -18.84
N ALA A 11 13.49 -0.43 -19.23
CA ALA A 11 13.73 0.95 -18.87
C ALA A 11 12.70 1.89 -19.53
N THR A 12 12.29 1.57 -20.75
CA THR A 12 11.24 2.28 -21.49
C THR A 12 9.91 2.14 -20.76
N TYR A 13 9.46 0.92 -20.46
CA TYR A 13 8.22 0.70 -19.70
C TYR A 13 8.27 1.35 -18.32
N LYS A 14 9.37 1.20 -17.57
CA LYS A 14 9.52 1.84 -16.25
C LYS A 14 9.34 3.35 -16.34
N SER A 15 9.90 3.98 -17.36
CA SER A 15 9.80 5.44 -17.58
C SER A 15 8.39 5.84 -17.98
N LEU A 16 7.77 5.10 -18.91
CA LEU A 16 6.39 5.33 -19.35
C LEU A 16 5.42 5.16 -18.20
N ILE A 17 5.47 4.05 -17.45
CA ILE A 17 4.64 3.80 -16.28
C ILE A 17 4.81 4.93 -15.26
N LYS A 18 6.05 5.30 -14.91
CA LYS A 18 6.30 6.41 -13.96
C LYS A 18 5.68 7.72 -14.44
N TYR A 19 5.81 8.06 -15.72
CA TYR A 19 5.26 9.28 -16.30
C TYR A 19 3.72 9.25 -16.36
N ILE A 20 3.14 8.16 -16.87
CA ILE A 20 1.69 7.95 -16.98
C ILE A 20 1.04 8.00 -15.59
N CYS A 21 1.68 7.40 -14.59
CA CYS A 21 1.25 7.49 -13.20
C CYS A 21 1.21 8.94 -12.70
N LYS A 22 2.19 9.76 -13.09
CA LYS A 22 2.23 11.18 -12.70
C LYS A 22 1.06 11.98 -13.29
N ILE A 23 0.62 11.65 -14.50
CA ILE A 23 -0.52 12.28 -15.17
C ILE A 23 -1.86 11.56 -14.91
N GLN A 24 -1.88 10.59 -13.98
CA GLN A 24 -3.08 9.87 -13.53
C GLN A 24 -3.85 9.11 -14.63
N GLN A 25 -3.21 8.78 -15.76
CA GLN A 25 -3.85 8.02 -16.85
C GLN A 25 -3.74 6.51 -16.61
N MET A 26 -4.43 6.01 -15.60
CA MET A 26 -4.23 4.65 -15.07
C MET A 26 -4.64 3.55 -16.06
N GLU A 27 -5.63 3.79 -16.92
CA GLU A 27 -5.97 2.87 -18.03
C GLU A 27 -4.75 2.54 -18.89
N LYS A 28 -3.93 3.54 -19.23
CA LYS A 28 -2.69 3.31 -19.99
C LYS A 28 -1.62 2.56 -19.19
N VAL A 29 -1.66 2.62 -17.86
CA VAL A 29 -0.77 1.80 -17.03
C VAL A 29 -1.17 0.33 -17.20
N TYR A 30 -2.46 0.00 -17.14
CA TYR A 30 -2.95 -1.36 -17.39
C TYR A 30 -2.55 -1.85 -18.79
N GLU A 31 -2.74 -1.03 -19.83
CA GLU A 31 -2.32 -1.38 -21.20
C GLU A 31 -0.81 -1.70 -21.30
N LEU A 32 0.03 -0.90 -20.64
CA LEU A 32 1.48 -1.17 -20.62
C LEU A 32 1.83 -2.43 -19.84
N VAL A 33 1.13 -2.72 -18.73
CA VAL A 33 1.34 -3.98 -17.98
C VAL A 33 0.92 -5.17 -18.85
N ASP A 34 -0.22 -5.08 -19.55
CA ASP A 34 -0.67 -6.10 -20.49
C ASP A 34 0.36 -6.32 -21.61
N GLU A 35 0.95 -5.24 -22.14
CA GLU A 35 2.01 -5.32 -23.16
C GLU A 35 3.28 -6.00 -22.63
N MET A 36 3.72 -5.62 -21.41
CA MET A 36 4.87 -6.22 -20.73
C MET A 36 4.68 -7.72 -20.50
N GLU A 37 3.48 -8.14 -20.08
CA GLU A 37 3.14 -9.55 -19.87
C GLU A 37 3.09 -10.34 -21.18
N LYS A 38 2.56 -9.74 -22.26
CA LYS A 38 2.52 -10.37 -23.59
C LYS A 38 3.91 -10.61 -24.15
N LYS A 39 4.85 -9.67 -23.96
CA LYS A 39 6.24 -9.81 -24.44
C LYS A 39 7.02 -10.91 -23.73
N LYS A 40 6.65 -11.25 -22.48
CA LYS A 40 7.35 -12.20 -21.61
C LYS A 40 8.86 -11.86 -21.46
N GLY A 41 9.60 -12.70 -20.75
CA GLY A 41 11.05 -12.57 -20.62
C GLY A 41 11.51 -11.42 -19.72
N SER A 42 12.52 -10.67 -20.13
CA SER A 42 13.18 -9.67 -19.27
C SER A 42 12.30 -8.45 -18.95
N CYS A 43 11.19 -8.27 -19.68
CA CYS A 43 10.28 -7.13 -19.56
C CYS A 43 9.11 -7.33 -18.59
N LEU A 44 9.13 -8.36 -17.73
CA LEU A 44 8.03 -8.62 -16.80
C LEU A 44 7.80 -7.47 -15.80
N PRO A 45 6.54 -7.19 -15.44
CA PRO A 45 6.20 -6.21 -14.40
C PRO A 45 6.84 -6.59 -13.06
N LYS A 46 7.45 -5.61 -12.39
CA LYS A 46 8.06 -5.75 -11.05
C LYS A 46 7.19 -5.11 -9.97
N VAL A 47 7.54 -5.31 -8.69
CA VAL A 47 6.85 -4.77 -7.50
C VAL A 47 6.40 -3.31 -7.67
N VAL A 48 7.29 -2.44 -8.14
CA VAL A 48 7.01 -1.01 -8.35
C VAL A 48 5.82 -0.78 -9.30
N THR A 49 5.65 -1.63 -10.32
CA THR A 49 4.54 -1.58 -11.29
C THR A 49 3.21 -1.89 -10.61
N TYR A 50 3.16 -2.97 -9.82
CA TYR A 50 1.97 -3.35 -9.06
C TYR A 50 1.63 -2.35 -7.98
N CYS A 51 2.63 -1.74 -7.32
CA CYS A 51 2.40 -0.63 -6.40
C CYS A 51 1.69 0.57 -7.07
N TYR A 52 1.90 0.78 -8.37
CA TYR A 52 1.17 1.81 -9.11
C TYR A 52 -0.27 1.39 -9.43
N LEU A 53 -0.48 0.14 -9.87
CA LEU A 53 -1.82 -0.41 -10.07
C LEU A 53 -2.65 -0.38 -8.78
N LEU A 54 -2.05 -0.76 -7.64
CA LEU A 54 -2.71 -0.68 -6.33
C LEU A 54 -3.12 0.76 -5.98
N LYS A 55 -2.30 1.76 -6.31
CA LYS A 55 -2.63 3.17 -6.06
C LYS A 55 -3.78 3.70 -6.93
N SER A 56 -4.04 3.08 -8.07
CA SER A 56 -5.12 3.50 -8.99
C SER A 56 -6.47 2.88 -8.68
N LEU A 57 -6.51 1.87 -7.82
CA LEU A 57 -7.74 1.17 -7.47
C LEU A 57 -8.76 2.11 -6.85
N LYS A 58 -10.04 1.82 -7.13
CA LYS A 58 -11.18 2.64 -6.67
C LYS A 58 -12.00 1.93 -5.60
N GLU A 59 -11.96 0.60 -5.55
CA GLU A 59 -12.66 -0.21 -4.56
C GLU A 59 -11.82 -1.39 -4.01
N PRO A 60 -12.14 -1.91 -2.81
CA PRO A 60 -11.42 -3.02 -2.18
C PRO A 60 -11.34 -4.28 -3.05
N GLY A 61 -12.41 -4.59 -3.79
CA GLY A 61 -12.52 -5.82 -4.58
C GLY A 61 -11.51 -5.94 -5.71
N GLU A 62 -10.89 -4.83 -6.13
CA GLU A 62 -9.86 -4.83 -7.16
C GLU A 62 -8.47 -5.25 -6.65
N ILE A 63 -8.23 -5.18 -5.32
CA ILE A 63 -6.92 -5.53 -4.73
C ILE A 63 -6.55 -6.97 -5.07
N CYS A 64 -7.47 -7.91 -4.85
CA CYS A 64 -7.24 -9.33 -5.12
C CYS A 64 -6.80 -9.56 -6.57
N ARG A 65 -7.44 -8.89 -7.54
CA ARG A 65 -7.08 -9.03 -8.96
C ARG A 65 -5.65 -8.56 -9.25
N VAL A 66 -5.20 -7.46 -8.63
CA VAL A 66 -3.84 -6.96 -8.80
C VAL A 66 -2.82 -7.87 -8.11
N LEU A 67 -3.14 -8.39 -6.92
CA LEU A 67 -2.24 -9.30 -6.18
C LEU A 67 -2.12 -10.67 -6.87
N GLU A 68 -3.21 -11.25 -7.35
CA GLU A 68 -3.20 -12.48 -8.16
C GLU A 68 -2.39 -12.31 -9.44
N ARG A 69 -2.51 -11.15 -10.10
CA ARG A 69 -1.72 -10.81 -11.29
C ARG A 69 -0.24 -10.66 -10.95
N MET A 70 0.07 -10.05 -9.80
CA MET A 70 1.43 -9.91 -9.28
C MET A 70 2.07 -11.28 -9.02
N GLU A 71 1.36 -12.18 -8.36
CA GLU A 71 1.80 -13.56 -8.10
C GLU A 71 1.99 -14.37 -9.39
N ARG A 72 1.05 -14.28 -10.35
CA ARG A 72 1.14 -14.98 -11.65
C ARG A 72 2.41 -14.64 -12.43
N ASN A 73 2.92 -13.42 -12.27
CA ASN A 73 4.16 -12.97 -12.91
C ASN A 73 5.42 -13.25 -12.06
N GLY A 74 5.31 -14.07 -11.01
CA GLY A 74 6.42 -14.43 -10.13
C GLY A 74 6.91 -13.28 -9.26
N CYS A 75 6.07 -12.26 -9.04
CA CYS A 75 6.42 -11.10 -8.23
C CYS A 75 5.76 -11.26 -6.85
N GLY A 76 6.53 -11.66 -5.83
CA GLY A 76 6.01 -11.81 -4.47
C GLY A 76 5.79 -10.47 -3.77
N MET A 77 4.81 -10.40 -2.87
CA MET A 77 4.60 -9.24 -2.00
C MET A 77 5.79 -9.07 -1.05
N ASN A 78 6.21 -7.82 -0.87
CA ASN A 78 7.14 -7.40 0.18
C ASN A 78 6.42 -6.48 1.18
N ASP A 79 7.14 -6.07 2.23
CA ASP A 79 6.73 -5.11 3.24
C ASP A 79 6.05 -3.84 2.66
N ASP A 80 6.61 -3.28 1.58
CA ASP A 80 6.04 -2.10 0.92
C ASP A 80 4.65 -2.36 0.31
N VAL A 81 4.45 -3.53 -0.30
CA VAL A 81 3.14 -3.91 -0.88
C VAL A 81 2.12 -4.18 0.22
N TYR A 82 2.47 -4.91 1.28
CA TYR A 82 1.59 -5.13 2.43
C TYR A 82 1.14 -3.79 3.04
N ASN A 83 2.09 -2.89 3.28
CA ASN A 83 1.80 -1.55 3.78
C ASN A 83 0.88 -0.74 2.84
N MET A 84 1.04 -0.88 1.52
CA MET A 84 0.14 -0.25 0.55
C MET A 84 -1.28 -0.80 0.66
N VAL A 85 -1.41 -2.13 0.71
CA VAL A 85 -2.70 -2.82 0.79
C VAL A 85 -3.42 -2.49 2.10
N LEU A 86 -2.72 -2.48 3.24
CA LEU A 86 -3.26 -2.05 4.52
C LEU A 86 -3.83 -0.63 4.45
N ARG A 87 -3.08 0.31 3.85
CA ARG A 87 -3.54 1.69 3.68
C ARG A 87 -4.80 1.77 2.81
N LEU A 88 -4.89 0.98 1.74
CA LEU A 88 -6.06 0.97 0.86
C LEU A 88 -7.30 0.43 1.57
N TYR A 89 -7.20 -0.71 2.24
CA TYR A 89 -8.33 -1.24 3.02
C TYR A 89 -8.72 -0.31 4.16
N MET A 90 -7.74 0.29 4.86
CA MET A 90 -8.01 1.32 5.86
C MET A 90 -8.67 2.56 5.26
N LYS A 91 -8.35 2.98 4.03
CA LYS A 91 -9.04 4.09 3.36
C LYS A 91 -10.51 3.76 3.09
N TRP A 92 -10.80 2.56 2.61
CA TRP A 92 -12.17 2.13 2.28
C TRP A 92 -12.99 1.58 3.46
N ASP A 93 -12.40 1.54 4.66
CA ASP A 93 -13.03 0.96 5.86
C ASP A 93 -13.35 -0.54 5.78
N ASP A 94 -12.61 -1.26 4.94
CA ASP A 94 -12.73 -2.71 4.86
C ASP A 94 -11.90 -3.38 5.96
N GLY A 95 -12.52 -3.53 7.13
CA GLY A 95 -11.88 -4.16 8.29
C GLY A 95 -11.49 -5.62 8.04
N ASP A 96 -12.18 -6.33 7.14
CA ASP A 96 -11.88 -7.73 6.83
C ASP A 96 -10.60 -7.83 6.01
N GLY A 97 -10.46 -6.97 4.99
CA GLY A 97 -9.23 -6.81 4.22
C GLY A 97 -8.03 -6.49 5.12
N VAL A 98 -8.17 -5.52 6.03
CA VAL A 98 -7.11 -5.17 7.00
C VAL A 98 -6.70 -6.38 7.83
N ARG A 99 -7.65 -7.09 8.45
CA ARG A 99 -7.34 -8.25 9.31
C ARG A 99 -6.68 -9.39 8.54
N LYS A 100 -7.12 -9.65 7.30
CA LYS A 100 -6.52 -10.68 6.44
C LYS A 100 -5.08 -10.31 6.07
N THR A 101 -4.85 -9.11 5.57
CA THR A 101 -3.52 -8.62 5.18
C THR A 101 -2.55 -8.59 6.36
N TRP A 102 -3.01 -8.18 7.55
CA TRP A 102 -2.18 -8.18 8.76
C TRP A 102 -1.70 -9.59 9.14
N LYS A 103 -2.61 -10.57 9.17
CA LYS A 103 -2.24 -11.97 9.47
C LYS A 103 -1.37 -12.59 8.38
N GLU A 104 -1.61 -12.23 7.13
CA GLU A 104 -0.83 -12.72 5.99
C GLU A 104 0.62 -12.22 6.05
N MET A 105 0.83 -10.94 6.37
CA MET A 105 2.19 -10.39 6.49
C MET A 105 2.98 -11.07 7.62
N GLU A 106 2.34 -11.35 8.76
CA GLU A 106 2.94 -12.12 9.86
C GLU A 106 3.34 -13.53 9.43
N ARG A 107 2.45 -14.24 8.72
CA ARG A 107 2.70 -15.61 8.24
C ARG A 107 3.81 -15.68 7.21
N ASN A 108 3.92 -14.67 6.34
CA ASN A 108 4.88 -14.64 5.24
C ASN A 108 6.24 -14.04 5.64
N GLY A 109 6.50 -13.82 6.93
CA GLY A 109 7.77 -13.28 7.43
C GLY A 109 7.95 -11.78 7.22
N TRP A 110 6.94 -11.09 6.69
CA TRP A 110 6.89 -9.65 6.51
C TRP A 110 6.08 -8.98 7.62
N GLY A 111 6.23 -9.45 8.86
CA GLY A 111 5.42 -9.00 10.00
C GLY A 111 5.30 -7.48 10.13
N PRO A 112 4.24 -6.97 10.79
CA PRO A 112 3.96 -5.54 10.89
C PRO A 112 5.18 -4.75 11.35
N ASP A 113 5.59 -3.81 10.52
CA ASP A 113 6.74 -2.95 10.76
C ASP A 113 6.31 -1.58 11.30
N ARG A 114 7.29 -0.71 11.57
CA ARG A 114 7.03 0.68 12.02
C ARG A 114 6.03 1.41 11.13
N ARG A 115 6.09 1.19 9.83
CA ARG A 115 5.20 1.84 8.85
C ARG A 115 3.78 1.28 8.94
N SER A 116 3.64 -0.02 9.16
CA SER A 116 2.34 -0.70 9.37
C SER A 116 1.60 -0.09 10.55
N TYR A 117 2.24 -0.01 11.72
CA TYR A 117 1.63 0.63 12.90
C TYR A 117 1.31 2.10 12.64
N THR A 118 2.22 2.84 12.01
CA THR A 118 1.99 4.25 11.70
C THR A 118 0.77 4.45 10.80
N ILE A 119 0.55 3.57 9.82
CA ILE A 119 -0.66 3.56 8.98
C ILE A 119 -1.91 3.31 9.83
N MET A 120 -1.90 2.27 10.67
CA MET A 120 -3.05 1.92 11.51
C MET A 120 -3.42 3.04 12.48
N ILE A 121 -2.43 3.65 13.12
CA ILE A 121 -2.62 4.78 14.05
C ILE A 121 -3.22 5.98 13.32
N LEU A 122 -2.62 6.37 12.19
CA LEU A 122 -3.07 7.51 11.38
C LEU A 122 -4.51 7.35 10.92
N GLU A 123 -4.79 6.25 10.23
CA GLU A 123 -6.09 6.04 9.59
C GLU A 123 -7.21 5.88 10.61
N ASN A 124 -6.97 5.18 11.74
CA ASN A 124 -7.96 5.12 12.82
C ASN A 124 -8.18 6.48 13.49
N PHE A 125 -7.14 7.30 13.64
CA PHE A 125 -7.26 8.64 14.21
C PHE A 125 -8.09 9.58 13.32
N GLU A 126 -7.83 9.58 12.00
CA GLU A 126 -8.58 10.38 11.03
C GLU A 126 -10.06 9.96 10.98
N LYS A 127 -10.35 8.66 11.17
CA LYS A 127 -11.71 8.11 11.26
C LYS A 127 -12.38 8.31 12.63
N GLY A 128 -11.71 8.97 13.58
CA GLY A 128 -12.26 9.21 14.92
C GLY A 128 -12.27 7.99 15.85
N ARG A 129 -11.71 6.85 15.40
CA ARG A 129 -11.51 5.63 16.19
C ARG A 129 -10.27 5.74 17.07
N VAL A 130 -10.31 6.72 17.98
CA VAL A 130 -9.16 7.09 18.82
C VAL A 130 -8.70 5.93 19.71
N LYS A 131 -9.63 5.10 20.21
CA LYS A 131 -9.28 3.93 21.04
C LYS A 131 -8.41 2.94 20.27
N ASP A 132 -8.82 2.57 19.06
CA ASP A 132 -8.04 1.65 18.20
C ASP A 132 -6.67 2.24 17.86
N ALA A 133 -6.61 3.55 17.55
CA ALA A 133 -5.35 4.24 17.30
C ALA A 133 -4.39 4.18 18.50
N VAL A 134 -4.91 4.28 19.73
CA VAL A 134 -4.12 4.16 20.96
C VAL A 134 -3.66 2.73 21.17
N CYS A 135 -4.51 1.72 20.94
CA CYS A 135 -4.10 0.31 21.06
C CYS A 135 -2.92 -0.01 20.14
N TYR A 136 -2.96 0.44 18.87
CA TYR A 136 -1.83 0.27 17.95
C TYR A 136 -0.58 1.06 18.39
N LEU A 137 -0.74 2.23 19.01
CA LEU A 137 0.37 3.00 19.54
C LEU A 137 1.04 2.30 20.73
N GLU A 138 0.24 1.79 21.67
CA GLU A 138 0.72 1.06 22.84
C GLU A 138 1.44 -0.23 22.43
N GLU A 139 0.88 -0.98 21.48
CA GLU A 139 1.53 -2.18 20.92
C GLU A 139 2.85 -1.84 20.21
N MET A 140 2.87 -0.75 19.44
CA MET A 140 4.08 -0.28 18.77
C MET A 140 5.19 0.06 19.80
N ILE A 141 4.83 0.70 20.91
CA ILE A 141 5.75 1.04 22.00
C ILE A 141 6.20 -0.23 22.73
N SER A 142 5.30 -1.17 23.04
CA SER A 142 5.64 -2.41 23.74
C SER A 142 6.56 -3.31 22.93
N LYS A 143 6.52 -3.23 21.59
CA LYS A 143 7.44 -3.90 20.67
C LYS A 143 8.78 -3.17 20.50
N GLY A 144 9.01 -2.06 21.20
CA GLY A 144 10.27 -1.31 21.16
C GLY A 144 10.48 -0.50 19.88
N MET A 145 9.42 -0.26 19.09
CA MET A 145 9.54 0.48 17.83
C MET A 145 9.60 1.99 18.08
N VAL A 146 10.55 2.66 17.42
CA VAL A 146 10.71 4.12 17.53
C VAL A 146 9.59 4.84 16.77
N LEU A 147 8.91 5.78 17.42
CA LEU A 147 7.90 6.63 16.77
C LEU A 147 8.55 7.58 15.76
N GLU A 148 8.02 7.61 14.52
CA GLU A 148 8.43 8.61 13.53
C GLU A 148 7.98 10.01 13.97
N PRO A 149 8.65 11.10 13.51
CA PRO A 149 8.26 12.47 13.85
C PRO A 149 6.79 12.78 13.57
N ARG A 150 6.25 12.22 12.47
CA ARG A 150 4.83 12.33 12.12
C ARG A 150 3.94 11.65 13.16
N THR A 151 4.29 10.44 13.59
CA THR A 151 3.57 9.69 14.63
C THR A 151 3.59 10.44 15.96
N LYS A 152 4.74 10.98 16.38
CA LYS A 152 4.85 11.78 17.61
C LYS A 152 3.88 12.97 17.63
N LYS A 153 3.76 13.72 16.53
CA LYS A 153 2.82 14.84 16.40
C LYS A 153 1.35 14.38 16.54
N LEU A 154 1.02 13.20 16.02
CA LEU A 154 -0.32 12.61 16.16
C LEU A 154 -0.60 12.16 17.58
N VAL A 155 0.39 11.59 18.29
CA VAL A 155 0.25 11.24 19.71
C VAL A 155 -0.13 12.44 20.55
N SER A 156 0.52 13.58 20.35
CA SER A 156 0.13 14.83 21.03
C SER A 156 -1.33 15.22 20.72
N SER A 157 -1.77 15.06 19.47
CA SER A 157 -3.14 15.37 19.04
C SER A 157 -4.17 14.38 19.62
N MET A 158 -3.81 13.09 19.73
CA MET A 158 -4.61 12.04 20.36
C MET A 158 -4.83 12.30 21.84
N ASN A 159 -3.77 12.64 22.57
CA ASN A 159 -3.83 12.95 24.00
C ASN A 159 -4.75 14.15 24.29
N ILE A 160 -4.74 15.19 23.44
CA ILE A 160 -5.64 16.34 23.56
C ILE A 160 -7.10 15.90 23.37
N ARG A 161 -7.40 15.09 22.33
CA ARG A 161 -8.77 14.61 22.05
C ARG A 161 -9.31 13.68 23.14
N LEU A 162 -8.45 12.89 23.78
CA LEU A 162 -8.85 12.02 24.89
C LEU A 162 -9.19 12.82 26.14
N LYS A 163 -8.34 13.79 26.52
CA LYS A 163 -8.57 14.65 27.69
C LYS A 163 -9.83 15.50 27.55
N GLY A 164 -10.10 16.05 26.35
CA GLY A 164 -11.31 16.82 26.10
C GLY A 164 -12.61 16.01 26.10
N ARG A 165 -12.56 14.67 26.07
CA ARG A 165 -13.74 13.79 26.20
C ARG A 165 -14.00 13.35 27.64
N THR A 166 -13.01 13.45 28.53
CA THR A 166 -13.17 13.15 29.97
C THR A 166 -13.69 14.35 30.77
N GLU A 167 -13.76 15.54 30.16
CA GLU A 167 -14.19 16.80 30.81
C GLU A 167 -15.58 17.29 30.35
N LYS A 168 -16.37 16.44 29.68
CA LYS A 168 -17.78 16.68 29.33
C LYS A 168 -18.66 15.57 29.88
#